data_AF-A0A7V9Q1H1-F1
#
_entry.id   AF-A0A7V9Q1H1-F1
#
_cell.length_a   1.000
_cell.length_b   1.000
_cell.length_c   1.000
_cell.angle_alpha   90.00
_cell.angle_beta   90.00
_cell.angle_gamma   90.00
#
_symmetry.space_group_name_H-M   'P 1'
#
loop_
_entity.id
_entity.type
_entity.pdbx_description
1 polymer ?
#
loop_
_entity_poly.entity_id
_entity_poly.type
_entity_poly.pdbx_seq_one_letter_code
_entity_poly.pdbx_strand_id
1 'polypeptide(L)'
;TRFASYTAKPVADARARTEAILCVSADDREGVDSFADAALAAGGTVANDPMDHGFMYGRSFHDLDGHLWEVMWMSPEAAEQGPPDMAQSA
;
A
#
# COMPACT_ATOMS: atom_id res chain seq x y z
N THR A 1 8.69 2.98 -23.55
CA THR A 1 7.75 4.01 -23.03
C THR A 1 8.54 5.26 -22.70
N ARG A 2 7.89 6.44 -22.57
CA ARG A 2 8.57 7.67 -22.11
C ARG A 2 9.20 7.48 -20.73
N PHE A 3 8.57 6.68 -19.87
CA PHE A 3 9.07 6.33 -18.54
C PHE A 3 10.49 5.74 -18.56
N ALA A 4 10.78 4.81 -19.48
CA ALA A 4 12.10 4.21 -19.61
C ALA A 4 13.23 5.20 -19.93
N SER A 5 12.92 6.38 -20.50
CA SER A 5 13.93 7.42 -20.75
C SER A 5 14.38 8.19 -19.50
N TYR A 6 13.67 8.03 -18.36
CA TYR A 6 13.99 8.73 -17.11
C TYR A 6 14.96 7.96 -16.21
N THR A 7 15.28 6.71 -16.54
CA THR A 7 16.14 5.85 -15.72
C THR A 7 17.28 5.27 -16.56
N ALA A 8 18.45 5.11 -15.93
CA ALA A 8 19.59 4.42 -16.54
C ALA A 8 19.51 2.90 -16.34
N LYS A 9 18.68 2.42 -15.41
CA LYS A 9 18.49 0.99 -15.12
C LYS A 9 17.30 0.43 -15.93
N PRO A 10 17.30 -0.89 -16.23
CA PRO A 10 16.13 -1.52 -16.81
C PRO A 10 14.87 -1.27 -15.98
N VAL A 11 13.74 -1.02 -16.65
CA VAL A 11 12.44 -0.90 -15.99
C VAL A 11 11.97 -2.29 -15.57
N ALA A 12 11.56 -2.44 -14.31
CA ALA A 12 11.01 -3.70 -13.81
C ALA A 12 9.64 -4.03 -14.44
N ASP A 13 9.40 -5.32 -14.67
CA ASP A 13 8.07 -5.83 -14.99
C ASP A 13 7.29 -6.06 -13.70
N ALA A 14 6.49 -5.07 -13.31
CA ALA A 14 5.75 -5.07 -12.05
C ALA A 14 4.66 -6.15 -11.97
N ARG A 15 4.19 -6.68 -13.11
CA ARG A 15 3.27 -7.83 -13.13
C ARG A 15 3.94 -9.14 -12.74
N ALA A 16 5.28 -9.21 -12.84
CA ALA A 16 6.05 -10.40 -12.53
C ALA A 16 6.87 -10.29 -11.23
N ARG A 17 7.23 -9.07 -10.81
CA ARG A 17 8.14 -8.83 -9.67
C ARG A 17 7.79 -7.54 -8.92
N THR A 18 7.92 -7.57 -7.60
CA THR A 18 7.80 -6.37 -6.75
C THR A 18 9.19 -5.80 -6.47
N GLU A 19 9.48 -4.59 -6.95
CA GLU A 19 10.73 -3.86 -6.66
C GLU A 19 10.56 -2.87 -5.50
N ALA A 20 9.37 -2.26 -5.38
CA ALA A 20 9.04 -1.30 -4.35
C ALA A 20 7.55 -1.40 -3.98
N ILE A 21 7.23 -0.93 -2.77
CA ILE A 21 5.87 -0.74 -2.28
C ILE A 21 5.71 0.74 -1.95
N LEU A 22 4.64 1.35 -2.44
CA LEU A 22 4.28 2.74 -2.12
C LEU A 22 3.11 2.73 -1.15
N CYS A 23 3.33 3.21 0.07
CA CYS A 23 2.28 3.36 1.07
C CYS A 23 1.90 4.84 1.21
N VAL A 24 0.60 5.15 1.14
CA VAL A 24 0.04 6.48 1.41
C VAL A 24 -0.78 6.46 2.69
N SER A 25 -0.77 7.56 3.44
CA SER A 25 -1.55 7.70 4.68
C SER A 25 -3.01 8.05 4.40
N ALA A 26 -3.93 7.49 5.17
CA ALA A 26 -5.32 7.91 5.29
C ALA A 26 -5.59 8.52 6.67
N ASP A 27 -6.53 9.46 6.72
CA ASP A 27 -6.86 10.20 7.96
C ASP A 27 -7.59 9.32 8.99
N ASP A 28 -8.35 8.33 8.51
CA ASP A 28 -9.09 7.37 9.33
C ASP A 28 -9.23 6.01 8.61
N ARG A 29 -9.87 5.06 9.29
CA ARG A 29 -10.08 3.71 8.77
C ARG A 29 -11.04 3.66 7.58
N GLU A 30 -12.05 4.53 7.56
CA GLU A 30 -12.99 4.62 6.43
C GLU A 30 -12.28 5.18 5.18
N GLY A 31 -11.32 6.09 5.37
CA GLY A 31 -10.45 6.60 4.31
C GLY A 31 -9.59 5.51 3.67
N VAL A 32 -9.09 4.55 4.46
CA VAL A 32 -8.39 3.37 3.94
C VAL A 32 -9.33 2.56 3.03
N ASP A 33 -10.55 2.30 3.50
CA ASP A 33 -11.52 1.53 2.74
C ASP A 33 -11.95 2.22 1.45
N SER A 34 -12.34 3.49 1.55
CA SER A 34 -12.78 4.31 0.43
C SER A 34 -11.72 4.41 -0.66
N PHE A 35 -10.45 4.61 -0.27
CA PHE A 35 -9.34 4.69 -1.22
C PHE A 35 -9.11 3.34 -1.93
N ALA A 36 -9.01 2.25 -1.16
CA ALA A 36 -8.78 0.93 -1.73
C ALA A 36 -9.95 0.46 -2.60
N ASP A 37 -11.19 0.70 -2.18
CA ASP A 37 -12.40 0.37 -2.96
C ASP A 37 -12.45 1.15 -4.27
N ALA A 38 -12.10 2.44 -4.26
CA ALA A 38 -12.02 3.24 -5.48
C ALA A 38 -10.95 2.70 -6.44
N ALA A 39 -9.78 2.31 -5.93
CA ALA A 39 -8.72 1.72 -6.74
C ALA A 39 -9.15 0.38 -7.37
N LEU A 40 -9.78 -0.49 -6.60
CA LEU A 40 -10.30 -1.78 -7.09
C LEU A 40 -11.42 -1.59 -8.11
N ALA A 41 -12.35 -0.67 -7.85
CA ALA A 41 -13.43 -0.34 -8.80
C ALA A 41 -12.90 0.25 -10.11
N ALA A 42 -11.75 0.92 -10.10
CA ALA A 42 -11.07 1.44 -11.28
C ALA A 42 -10.26 0.36 -12.05
N GLY A 43 -10.25 -0.89 -11.60
CA GLY A 43 -9.58 -2.01 -12.26
C GLY A 43 -8.30 -2.48 -11.58
N GLY A 44 -7.95 -1.92 -10.42
CA GLY A 44 -6.92 -2.49 -9.55
C GLY A 44 -7.30 -3.89 -9.07
N THR A 45 -6.32 -4.63 -8.56
CA THR A 45 -6.54 -5.98 -8.01
C THR A 45 -6.04 -6.07 -6.58
N VAL A 46 -6.68 -6.88 -5.74
CA VAL A 46 -6.26 -7.08 -4.35
C VAL A 46 -4.83 -7.63 -4.32
N ALA A 47 -3.96 -7.04 -3.50
CA ALA A 47 -2.57 -7.50 -3.36
C ALA A 47 -2.39 -8.46 -2.19
N ASN A 48 -2.79 -8.04 -0.98
CA ASN A 48 -2.79 -8.85 0.24
C ASN A 48 -4.11 -8.69 1.00
N ASP A 49 -4.36 -9.57 1.96
CA ASP A 49 -5.44 -9.41 2.92
C ASP A 49 -5.29 -8.10 3.72
N PRO A 50 -6.38 -7.45 4.15
CA PRO A 50 -6.30 -6.26 4.99
C PRO A 50 -5.49 -6.51 6.27
N MET A 51 -4.59 -5.58 6.61
CA MET A 51 -3.86 -5.57 7.87
C MET A 51 -4.67 -4.81 8.91
N ASP A 52 -4.96 -5.44 10.04
CA ASP A 52 -5.67 -4.80 11.15
C ASP A 52 -5.05 -5.18 12.49
N HIS A 53 -4.31 -4.23 13.07
CA HIS A 53 -3.69 -4.36 14.38
C HIS A 53 -4.36 -3.47 15.43
N GLY A 54 -5.55 -2.93 15.14
CA GLY A 54 -6.27 -1.98 16.01
C GLY A 54 -5.69 -0.57 15.96
N PHE A 55 -4.40 -0.39 16.26
CA PHE A 55 -3.68 0.90 16.16
C PHE A 55 -3.23 1.24 14.73
N MET A 56 -3.32 0.27 13.83
CA MET A 56 -2.96 0.40 12.42
C MET A 56 -3.97 -0.39 11.59
N TYR A 57 -4.45 0.21 10.51
CA TYR A 57 -5.32 -0.43 9.54
C TYR A 57 -4.83 -0.12 8.14
N GLY A 58 -4.65 -1.14 7.31
CA GLY A 58 -4.13 -0.96 5.96
C GLY A 58 -4.72 -1.93 4.95
N ARG A 59 -4.88 -1.45 3.72
CA ARG A 59 -5.31 -2.25 2.57
C ARG A 59 -4.31 -2.06 1.43
N SER A 60 -4.17 -3.10 0.61
CA SER A 60 -3.18 -3.11 -0.48
C SER A 60 -3.80 -3.57 -1.79
N PHE A 61 -3.33 -2.99 -2.90
CA PHE A 61 -3.77 -3.33 -4.24
C PHE A 61 -2.62 -3.21 -5.25
N HIS A 62 -2.69 -3.98 -6.33
CA HIS A 62 -1.90 -3.73 -7.53
C HIS A 62 -2.67 -2.79 -8.46
N ASP A 63 -2.02 -1.73 -8.94
CA ASP A 63 -2.60 -0.85 -9.94
C ASP A 63 -2.69 -1.51 -11.33
N LEU A 64 -3.14 -0.74 -12.33
CA LEU A 64 -3.34 -1.25 -13.70
C LEU A 64 -2.05 -1.77 -14.35
N ASP A 65 -0.88 -1.32 -13.90
CA ASP A 65 0.43 -1.73 -14.38
C ASP A 65 1.08 -2.82 -13.52
N GLY A 66 0.45 -3.20 -12.42
CA GLY A 66 0.90 -4.24 -11.50
C GLY A 66 1.77 -3.72 -10.35
N HIS A 67 1.90 -2.40 -10.16
CA HIS A 67 2.67 -1.86 -9.04
C HIS A 67 1.88 -2.03 -7.74
N LEU A 68 2.56 -2.47 -6.67
CA LEU A 68 1.94 -2.67 -5.36
C LEU A 68 1.84 -1.34 -4.60
N TRP A 69 0.61 -0.99 -4.24
CA TRP A 69 0.26 0.15 -3.41
C TRP A 69 -0.36 -0.30 -2.10
N GLU A 70 -0.12 0.49 -1.05
CA GLU A 70 -0.79 0.39 0.24
C GLU A 70 -1.42 1.74 0.60
N VAL A 71 -2.58 1.68 1.24
CA VAL A 71 -3.17 2.81 1.94
C VAL A 71 -3.35 2.41 3.40
N MET A 72 -2.86 3.25 4.31
CA MET A 72 -2.78 2.92 5.73
C MET A 72 -3.22 4.08 6.60
N TRP A 73 -4.00 3.76 7.63
CA TRP A 73 -4.24 4.62 8.78
C TRP A 73 -3.46 4.10 10.00
N MET A 74 -2.94 5.02 10.80
CA MET A 74 -2.40 4.76 12.13
C MET A 74 -3.14 5.62 13.16
N SER A 75 -3.36 5.09 14.37
CA SER A 75 -3.87 5.91 15.47
C SER A 75 -2.91 7.06 15.77
N PRO A 76 -3.40 8.22 16.26
CA PRO A 76 -2.54 9.36 16.57
C PRO A 76 -1.40 8.99 17.50
N GLU A 77 -1.66 8.14 18.49
CA GLU A 77 -0.65 7.67 19.44
C GLU A 77 0.43 6.83 18.74
N ALA A 78 0.05 5.91 17.87
CA ALA A 78 1.00 5.07 17.13
C ALA A 78 1.79 5.87 16.07
N ALA A 79 1.18 6.89 15.47
CA ALA A 79 1.86 7.77 14.53
C ALA A 79 2.92 8.65 15.23
N GLU A 80 2.67 9.08 16.45
CA GLU A 80 3.62 9.89 17.25
C GLU A 80 4.71 9.03 17.89
N GLN A 81 4.34 7.89 18.48
CA GLN A 81 5.24 7.09 19.32
C GLN A 81 5.89 5.92 18.57
N GLY A 82 5.47 5.69 17.33
CA GLY A 82 5.76 4.47 16.58
C GLY A 82 4.82 3.32 16.96
N PRO A 83 4.82 2.23 16.17
CA PRO A 83 4.03 1.06 16.51
C PRO A 83 4.48 0.51 17.88
N PRO A 84 3.55 -0.02 18.71
CA PRO A 84 3.93 -0.81 19.87
C PRO A 84 4.82 -1.98 19.43
N ASP A 85 5.64 -2.51 20.34
CA ASP A 85 6.62 -3.55 19.98
C ASP A 85 5.94 -4.75 19.28
N MET A 86 6.18 -4.87 17.96
CA MET A 86 5.52 -5.81 17.05
C MET A 86 6.19 -7.20 17.06
N ALA A 87 7.11 -7.45 17.99
CA ALA A 87 7.97 -8.64 18.04
C ALA A 87 7.26 -10.00 18.24
N GLN A 88 5.94 -10.08 18.08
CA GLN A 88 5.20 -11.33 18.12
C GLN A 88 4.15 -11.41 17.01
N SER A 89 4.58 -11.47 15.75
CA SER A 89 3.85 -12.11 14.65
C SER A 89 4.76 -12.16 13.43
N ALA A 90 5.59 -13.20 13.38
CA ALA A 90 6.27 -13.67 12.17
C ALA A 90 5.76 -15.08 11.87
#